data_AF-X1IEZ0-F1
#
_entry.id   AF-X1IEZ0-F1
#
_cell.length_a   1.000
_cell.length_b   1.000
_cell.length_c   1.000
_cell.angle_alpha   90.00
_cell.angle_beta   90.00
_cell.angle_gamma   90.00
#
_symmetry.space_group_name_H-M   'P 1'
#
loop_
_entity.id
_entity.type
_entity.pdbx_description
1 polymer ?
#
loop_
_entity_poly.entity_id
_entity_poly.type
_entity_poly.pdbx_seq_one_letter_code
_entity_poly.pdbx_strand_id
1 'polypeptide(L)' 'KHARTPKKRAWIKRIRPLRRELRKLRDRKLITAANYRKLYKNAKGGMFTSVAQLNRYIKEKELIRRGR' A
#
# COMPACT_ATOMS: atom_id res chain seq x y z
N LYS A 1 -25.13 0.67 11.98
CA LYS A 1 -24.02 1.54 11.50
C LYS A 1 -23.33 1.10 10.18
N HIS A 2 -23.96 0.29 9.31
CA HIS A 2 -23.34 -0.12 8.02
C HIS A 2 -24.30 -0.09 6.80
N ALA A 3 -25.49 0.50 6.95
CA ALA A 3 -26.49 0.54 5.87
C ALA A 3 -26.00 1.37 4.67
N ARG A 4 -25.36 2.51 4.90
CA ARG A 4 -24.82 3.37 3.83
C ARG A 4 -23.52 2.84 3.21
N THR A 5 -22.71 2.12 3.98
CA THR A 5 -21.41 1.58 3.54
C THR A 5 -21.20 0.16 4.09
N PRO A 6 -21.55 -0.87 3.29
CA PRO A 6 -21.30 -2.25 3.68
C PRO A 6 -19.81 -2.51 3.95
N LYS A 7 -19.52 -3.36 4.94
CA LYS A 7 -18.15 -3.68 5.39
C LYS A 7 -17.22 -4.09 4.23
N LYS A 8 -17.71 -4.92 3.31
CA LYS A 8 -16.98 -5.36 2.11
C LYS A 8 -16.63 -4.19 1.19
N ARG A 9 -17.58 -3.27 0.95
CA ARG A 9 -17.35 -2.08 0.10
C ARG A 9 -16.33 -1.14 0.74
N ALA A 10 -16.36 -0.97 2.06
CA ALA A 10 -15.36 -0.20 2.80
C ALA A 10 -13.95 -0.83 2.69
N TRP A 11 -13.84 -2.15 2.85
CA TRP A 11 -12.58 -2.86 2.68
C TRP A 11 -12.03 -2.74 1.25
N ILE A 12 -12.89 -2.92 0.24
CA ILE A 12 -12.54 -2.75 -1.18
C ILE A 12 -11.99 -1.34 -1.44
N LYS A 13 -12.68 -0.31 -0.93
CA LYS A 13 -12.25 1.09 -1.08
C LYS A 13 -10.90 1.37 -0.44
N ARG A 14 -10.53 0.65 0.62
CA ARG A 14 -9.22 0.78 1.29
C ARG A 14 -8.11 0.02 0.55
N ILE A 15 -8.32 -1.27 0.27
CA ILE A 15 -7.25 -2.15 -0.19
C ILE A 15 -6.87 -1.93 -1.67
N ARG A 16 -7.82 -1.61 -2.54
CA ARG A 16 -7.57 -1.43 -3.98
C ARG A 16 -6.58 -0.29 -4.29
N PRO A 17 -6.73 0.93 -3.77
CA PRO A 17 -5.79 2.01 -4.05
C PRO A 17 -4.39 1.72 -3.50
N LEU A 18 -4.28 1.08 -2.32
CA LEU A 18 -2.99 0.67 -1.74
C LEU A 18 -2.24 -0.30 -2.66
N ARG A 19 -2.92 -1.34 -3.16
CA ARG A 19 -2.31 -2.33 -4.07
C ARG A 19 -1.93 -1.71 -5.41
N ARG A 20 -2.75 -0.80 -5.92
CA ARG A 20 -2.46 -0.06 -7.16
C ARG A 20 -1.18 0.76 -7.00
N GLU A 21 -1.02 1.45 -5.87
CA GLU A 21 0.17 2.27 -5.62
C GLU A 21 1.42 1.40 -5.48
N LEU A 22 1.36 0.31 -4.72
CA LEU A 22 2.47 -0.64 -4.62
C LEU A 22 2.87 -1.21 -5.98
N ARG A 23 1.89 -1.50 -6.87
CA ARG A 23 2.17 -1.95 -8.23
C ARG A 23 2.91 -0.87 -9.02
N LYS A 24 2.45 0.38 -8.98
CA LYS A 24 3.12 1.51 -9.65
C LYS A 24 4.55 1.69 -9.18
N LEU A 25 4.79 1.64 -7.86
CA LEU A 25 6.14 1.78 -7.29
C LEU A 25 7.07 0.64 -7.74
N ARG A 26 6.55 -0.59 -7.81
CA ARG A 26 7.29 -1.74 -8.33
C ARG A 26 7.59 -1.60 -9.83
N ASP A 27 6.59 -1.22 -10.62
CA ASP A 27 6.72 -1.09 -12.07
C ASP A 27 7.74 0.00 -12.44
N ARG A 28 7.79 1.09 -11.65
CA ARG A 28 8.82 2.13 -11.75
C ARG A 28 10.18 1.74 -11.16
N LYS A 29 10.34 0.50 -10.67
CA LYS A 29 11.55 0.00 -9.99
C LYS A 29 12.00 0.86 -8.79
N LEU A 30 11.08 1.60 -8.18
CA LEU A 30 11.33 2.42 -6.99
C LEU A 30 11.43 1.57 -5.72
N ILE A 31 10.81 0.39 -5.71
CA ILE A 31 10.91 -0.56 -4.60
C ILE A 31 11.41 -1.91 -5.11
N THR A 32 12.16 -2.62 -4.27
CA THR A 32 12.59 -3.99 -4.59
C THR A 32 11.42 -4.96 -4.55
N ALA A 33 11.53 -6.10 -5.25
CA ALA A 33 10.51 -7.15 -5.21
C ALA A 33 10.29 -7.72 -3.79
N ALA A 34 11.34 -7.75 -2.96
CA ALA A 34 11.25 -8.12 -1.55
C ALA A 34 10.39 -7.11 -0.75
N ASN A 35 10.68 -5.82 -0.88
CA ASN A 35 9.92 -4.76 -0.20
C ASN A 35 8.47 -4.72 -0.67
N TYR A 36 8.22 -4.87 -1.97
CA TYR A 36 6.87 -4.99 -2.53
C TYR A 36 6.07 -6.11 -1.85
N ARG A 37 6.62 -7.33 -1.76
CA ARG A 37 5.94 -8.48 -1.15
C ARG A 37 5.63 -8.25 0.33
N LYS A 38 6.58 -7.67 1.08
CA LYS A 38 6.38 -7.33 2.51
C LYS A 38 5.27 -6.29 2.69
N LEU A 39 5.34 -5.18 1.96
CA LEU A 39 4.34 -4.11 2.01
C LEU A 39 2.96 -4.59 1.56
N TYR A 40 2.88 -5.48 0.56
CA TYR A 40 1.62 -6.05 0.08
C TYR A 40 0.94 -6.92 1.15
N LYS A 41 1.70 -7.74 1.88
CA LYS A 41 1.20 -8.52 3.02
C LYS A 41 0.74 -7.60 4.16
N ASN A 42 1.53 -6.57 4.49
CA ASN A 42 1.16 -5.59 5.52
C ASN A 42 -0.12 -4.82 5.16
N ALA A 43 -0.30 -4.46 3.89
CA ALA A 43 -1.53 -3.85 3.39
C ALA A 43 -2.74 -4.80 3.52
N LYS A 44 -2.57 -6.10 3.22
CA LYS A 44 -3.61 -7.12 3.44
C LYS A 44 -3.99 -7.21 4.93
N GLY A 45 -3.01 -7.09 5.83
CA GLY A 45 -3.20 -7.09 7.28
C GLY A 45 -3.83 -5.81 7.85
N GLY A 46 -4.10 -4.80 7.03
CA GLY A 46 -4.76 -3.56 7.49
C GLY A 46 -3.83 -2.55 8.16
N MET A 47 -2.51 -2.71 8.05
CA MET A 47 -1.51 -1.79 8.60
C MET A 47 -1.67 -0.36 8.05
N PHE A 48 -2.18 -0.23 6.82
CA PHE A 48 -2.38 1.06 6.16
C PHE A 48 -3.87 1.40 6.06
N THR A 49 -4.18 2.64 6.43
CA THR A 49 -5.51 3.25 6.35
C THR A 49 -5.72 3.97 5.03
N SER A 50 -4.65 4.52 4.45
CA SER A 50 -4.68 5.31 3.21
C SER A 50 -3.36 5.20 2.43
N VAL A 51 -3.37 5.63 1.18
CA VAL A 51 -2.16 5.70 0.33
C VAL A 51 -1.14 6.68 0.89
N ALA A 52 -1.59 7.77 1.52
CA ALA A 52 -0.70 8.72 2.16
C ALA A 52 0.10 8.07 3.31
N GLN A 53 -0.55 7.24 4.13
CA GLN A 53 0.14 6.50 5.20
C GLN A 53 1.13 5.48 4.64
N LEU A 54 0.78 4.79 3.55
CA LEU A 54 1.70 3.89 2.86
C LEU A 54 2.96 4.64 2.37
N ASN A 55 2.77 5.79 1.70
CA ASN A 55 3.86 6.58 1.17
C ASN A 55 4.75 7.15 2.29
N ARG A 56 4.14 7.60 3.40
CA ARG A 56 4.87 8.02 4.60
C ARG A 56 5.74 6.89 5.14
N TYR A 57 5.18 5.69 5.32
CA TYR A 57 5.91 4.52 5.80
C TYR A 57 7.08 4.16 4.89
N ILE A 58 6.89 4.20 3.57
CA ILE A 58 7.94 3.92 2.59
C ILE A 58 9.08 4.95 2.70
N LYS A 59 8.74 6.24 2.91
CA LYS A 59 9.70 7.32 3.10
C LYS A 59 10.47 7.17 4.42
N GLU A 60 9.77 6.92 5.53
CA GLU A 60 10.37 6.75 6.87
C GLU A 60 11.32 5.55 6.95
N LYS A 61 11.01 4.46 6.24
CA LYS A 61 11.84 3.26 6.20
C LYS A 61 12.87 3.27 5.07
N GLU A 62 13.00 4.39 4.35
CA GLU A 62 13.88 4.56 3.19
C GLU A 62 13.84 3.38 2.21
N LEU A 63 12.65 2.80 2.00
CA LEU A 63 12.48 1.59 1.16
C LEU A 63 12.55 1.89 -0.34
N ILE A 64 12.78 3.15 -0.69
CA ILE A 64 12.95 3.62 -2.05
C ILE A 64 14.37 3.31 -2.49
N ARG A 65 14.50 2.56 -3.58
CA ARG A 65 15.76 2.35 -4.28
C ARG A 65 16.21 3.71 -4.82
N ARG A 66 17.10 4.40 -4.10
CA ARG A 66 17.90 5.50 -4.67
C ARG A 66 18.72 4.85 -5.78
N GLY A 67 18.45 5.20 -7.03
CA GLY A 67 19.32 4.81 -8.13
C GLY A 67 20.74 5.28 -7.80
N ARG A 68 21.71 4.39 -7.94
CA ARG A 68 23.09 4.83 -8.15
C ARG A 68 23.16 5.57 -9.48
#